data_AF-A0A2W4QNK4-F1
#
_entry.id   AF-A0A2W4QNK4-F1
#
_cell.length_a   1.000
_cell.length_b   1.000
_cell.length_c   1.000
_cell.angle_alpha   90.00
_cell.angle_beta   90.00
_cell.angle_gamma   90.00
#
_symmetry.space_group_name_H-M   'P 1'
#
loop_
_entity.id
_entity.type
_entity.pdbx_description
1 polymer ?
#
loop_
_entity_poly.entity_id
_entity_poly.type
_entity_poly.pdbx_seq_one_letter_code
_entity_poly.pdbx_strand_id
1 'polypeptide(L)'
;MQLAWESQAGKPRQIRQGKLAIPAPKPPEGSFDAEAAVRGQLLFTGKARCATCHVPPLFTEPGWNAHTADEIGIDDFQSSRSPDGTYVTQGLKGLWIRKRGFYHDGRFPTLRDVVSHYNSFKQLNLAETEKTDLVEYLKSL
;
A
#
# COMPACT_ATOMS: atom_id res chain seq x y z
N MET A 1 31.33 6.83 -32.01
CA MET A 1 31.00 5.50 -31.43
C MET A 1 30.02 5.74 -30.29
N GLN A 2 28.73 5.82 -30.63
CA GLN A 2 27.63 6.16 -29.73
C GLN A 2 26.72 4.93 -29.66
N LEU A 3 26.57 4.30 -28.49
CA LEU A 3 25.52 3.31 -28.29
C LEU A 3 24.33 4.04 -27.69
N ALA A 4 23.44 4.49 -28.57
CA ALA A 4 22.08 4.85 -28.20
C ALA A 4 21.33 3.57 -27.80
N TRP A 5 20.78 3.53 -26.59
CA TRP A 5 19.77 2.55 -26.20
C TRP A 5 18.40 3.15 -26.54
N GLU A 6 17.66 2.46 -27.40
CA GLU A 6 16.30 2.81 -27.81
C GLU A 6 15.35 2.80 -26.61
N SER A 7 14.44 3.79 -26.58
CA SER A 7 13.26 3.80 -25.72
C SER A 7 12.39 2.59 -26.01
N GLN A 8 12.38 1.59 -25.12
CA GLN A 8 11.39 0.52 -25.14
C GLN A 8 10.17 0.93 -24.30
N ALA A 9 9.31 1.74 -24.90
CA ALA A 9 7.91 1.79 -24.50
C ALA A 9 7.29 0.39 -24.70
N GLY A 10 6.71 -0.18 -23.64
CA GLY A 10 5.81 -1.34 -23.76
C GLY A 10 6.29 -2.71 -23.26
N LYS A 11 7.39 -2.84 -22.52
CA LYS A 11 7.74 -4.11 -21.84
C LYS A 11 7.35 -4.06 -20.35
N PRO A 12 6.61 -5.05 -19.81
CA PRO A 12 6.32 -5.10 -18.39
C PRO A 12 7.64 -5.17 -17.63
N ARG A 13 7.87 -4.21 -16.73
CA ARG A 13 8.99 -4.26 -15.80
C ARG A 13 8.72 -5.44 -14.87
N GLN A 14 9.28 -6.60 -15.19
CA GLN A 14 9.27 -7.72 -14.25
C GLN A 14 9.93 -7.24 -12.95
N ILE A 15 9.17 -7.28 -11.86
CA ILE A 15 9.70 -7.20 -10.50
C ILE A 15 10.69 -8.36 -10.32
N ARG A 16 11.96 -8.07 -10.56
CA ARG A 16 13.06 -8.96 -10.17
C ARG A 16 13.08 -8.95 -8.64
N GLN A 17 12.45 -9.94 -8.03
CA GLN A 17 12.73 -10.26 -6.64
C GLN A 17 14.19 -10.68 -6.56
N GLY A 18 15.06 -9.73 -6.23
CA GLY A 18 16.43 -10.06 -5.87
C GLY A 18 16.38 -11.07 -4.74
N LYS A 19 17.16 -12.15 -4.87
CA LYS A 19 17.40 -13.17 -3.82
C LYS A 19 18.13 -12.59 -2.57
N LEU A 20 17.94 -11.30 -2.30
CA LEU A 20 18.63 -10.45 -1.34
C LEU A 20 17.64 -9.66 -0.45
N ALA A 21 16.33 -9.84 -0.63
CA ALA A 21 15.34 -9.14 0.21
C ALA A 21 15.29 -9.78 1.60
N ILE A 22 15.68 -9.01 2.62
CA ILE A 22 15.45 -9.35 4.03
C ILE A 22 13.94 -9.45 4.22
N PRO A 23 13.40 -10.58 4.74
CA PRO A 23 11.98 -10.69 5.00
C PRO A 23 11.54 -9.63 6.02
N ALA A 24 10.34 -9.10 5.85
CA ALA A 24 9.76 -8.21 6.86
C ALA A 24 9.71 -8.93 8.22
N PRO A 25 10.10 -8.26 9.32
CA PRO A 25 10.06 -8.87 10.64
C PRO A 25 8.61 -9.08 11.06
N LYS A 26 8.38 -10.17 11.80
CA LYS A 26 7.07 -10.48 12.35
C LYS A 26 6.66 -9.44 13.38
N PRO A 27 5.39 -9.04 13.44
CA PRO A 27 4.88 -8.17 14.49
C PRO A 27 5.13 -8.80 15.87
N PRO A 28 5.49 -8.01 16.90
CA PRO A 28 5.63 -8.51 18.27
C PRO A 28 4.31 -9.11 18.78
N GLU A 29 4.39 -10.13 19.62
CA GLU A 29 3.20 -10.71 20.26
C GLU A 29 2.45 -9.62 21.08
N GLY A 30 1.12 -9.63 20.99
CA GLY A 30 0.27 -8.64 21.65
C GLY A 30 0.31 -7.23 21.06
N SER A 31 1.03 -6.99 19.97
CA SER A 31 1.07 -5.67 19.31
C SER A 31 -0.18 -5.34 18.48
N PHE A 32 -1.05 -6.33 18.26
CA PHE A 32 -2.33 -6.20 17.58
C PHE A 32 -3.34 -7.22 18.13
N ASP A 33 -4.63 -6.98 17.90
CA ASP A 33 -5.72 -7.92 18.21
C ASP A 33 -5.87 -8.94 17.07
N ALA A 34 -5.65 -10.22 17.38
CA ALA A 34 -5.62 -11.28 16.38
C ALA A 34 -7.00 -11.59 15.79
N GLU A 35 -8.04 -11.62 16.62
CA GLU A 35 -9.42 -11.83 16.17
C GLU A 35 -9.89 -10.67 15.29
N ALA A 36 -9.53 -9.43 15.64
CA ALA A 36 -9.77 -8.25 14.83
C ALA A 36 -9.02 -8.29 13.51
N ALA A 37 -7.75 -8.71 13.51
CA ALA A 37 -6.97 -8.86 12.29
C ALA A 37 -7.58 -9.87 11.31
N VAL A 38 -8.16 -10.97 11.79
CA VAL A 38 -8.89 -11.94 10.94
C VAL A 38 -10.11 -11.28 10.29
N ARG A 39 -10.92 -10.54 11.05
CA ARG A 39 -12.06 -9.79 10.47
C ARG A 39 -11.59 -8.71 9.49
N GLY A 40 -10.51 -8.01 9.83
CA GLY A 40 -9.87 -7.00 9.01
C GLY A 40 -9.37 -7.54 7.68
N GLN A 41 -8.85 -8.77 7.65
CA GLN A 41 -8.46 -9.44 6.41
C GLN A 41 -9.65 -9.63 5.45
N LEU A 42 -10.82 -10.02 5.97
CA LEU A 42 -12.03 -10.18 5.17
C LEU A 42 -12.52 -8.85 4.61
N LEU A 43 -12.42 -7.78 5.39
CA LEU A 43 -12.74 -6.42 4.93
C LEU A 43 -11.74 -5.97 3.85
N PHE A 44 -10.45 -6.22 4.06
CA PHE A 44 -9.37 -5.82 3.18
C PHE A 44 -9.52 -6.41 1.77
N THR A 45 -9.90 -7.69 1.68
CA THR A 45 -10.15 -8.37 0.40
C THR A 45 -11.56 -8.17 -0.16
N GLY A 46 -12.51 -7.79 0.69
CA GLY A 46 -13.91 -7.56 0.34
C GLY A 46 -14.28 -6.07 0.34
N LYS A 47 -15.10 -5.67 1.32
CA LYS A 47 -15.77 -4.36 1.38
C LYS A 47 -14.83 -3.16 1.23
N ALA A 48 -13.65 -3.23 1.83
CA ALA A 48 -12.68 -2.13 1.80
C ALA A 48 -11.88 -2.06 0.49
N ARG A 49 -11.90 -3.14 -0.31
CA ARG A 49 -11.26 -3.24 -1.64
C ARG A 49 -9.76 -2.95 -1.66
N CYS A 50 -9.08 -2.95 -0.51
CA CYS A 50 -7.65 -2.64 -0.42
C CYS A 50 -6.79 -3.64 -1.22
N ALA A 51 -7.24 -4.88 -1.33
CA ALA A 51 -6.57 -5.93 -2.09
C ALA A 51 -6.59 -5.73 -3.61
N THR A 52 -7.30 -4.71 -4.16
CA THR A 52 -7.22 -4.41 -5.60
C THR A 52 -5.85 -3.87 -5.98
N CYS A 53 -5.19 -3.14 -5.08
CA CYS A 53 -3.83 -2.63 -5.28
C CYS A 53 -2.80 -3.42 -4.47
N HIS A 54 -3.11 -3.68 -3.20
CA HIS A 54 -2.22 -4.39 -2.30
C HIS A 54 -2.44 -5.91 -2.36
N VAL A 55 -2.15 -6.51 -3.52
CA VAL A 55 -2.41 -7.93 -3.81
C VAL A 55 -1.46 -8.86 -3.04
N PRO A 56 -1.95 -9.74 -2.14
CA PRO A 56 -1.11 -10.74 -1.46
C PRO A 56 -0.50 -11.75 -2.47
N PRO A 57 0.67 -12.37 -2.15
CA PRO A 57 1.44 -12.27 -0.91
C PRO A 57 2.45 -11.12 -0.88
N LEU A 58 2.57 -10.36 -1.98
CA LEU A 58 3.57 -9.31 -2.14
C LEU A 58 3.04 -7.92 -1.76
N PHE A 59 1.72 -7.78 -1.65
CA PHE A 59 1.01 -6.54 -1.37
C PHE A 59 1.30 -5.43 -2.39
N THR A 60 1.42 -5.83 -3.66
CA THR A 60 1.59 -4.97 -4.84
C THR A 60 0.97 -5.65 -6.05
N GLU A 61 0.43 -4.88 -7.00
CA GLU A 61 -0.13 -5.45 -8.23
C GLU A 61 0.93 -6.13 -9.11
N PRO A 62 0.59 -7.25 -9.77
CA PRO A 62 1.42 -7.82 -10.81
C PRO A 62 1.35 -6.97 -12.09
N GLY A 63 2.50 -6.69 -12.69
CA GLY A 63 2.62 -6.05 -14.00
C GLY A 63 2.76 -4.53 -13.94
N TRP A 64 1.76 -3.81 -13.42
CA TRP A 64 1.76 -2.35 -13.32
C TRP A 64 1.16 -1.90 -12.00
N ASN A 65 2.01 -1.44 -11.09
CA ASN A 65 1.63 -1.00 -9.74
C ASN A 65 1.79 0.52 -9.57
N ALA A 66 1.60 1.27 -10.66
CA ALA A 66 1.76 2.71 -10.71
C ALA A 66 0.39 3.38 -10.89
N HIS A 67 0.11 4.35 -10.02
CA HIS A 67 -1.17 5.07 -9.92
C HIS A 67 -0.96 6.58 -9.94
N THR A 68 -1.87 7.27 -10.60
CA THR A 68 -1.97 8.73 -10.55
C THR A 68 -2.38 9.22 -9.16
N ALA A 69 -2.11 10.49 -8.87
CA ALA A 69 -2.52 11.13 -7.62
C ALA A 69 -4.05 11.07 -7.40
N ASP A 70 -4.81 11.29 -8.48
CA ASP A 70 -6.27 11.21 -8.47
C ASP A 70 -6.78 9.80 -8.13
N GLU A 71 -6.14 8.73 -8.61
CA GLU A 71 -6.57 7.36 -8.32
C GLU A 71 -6.48 7.00 -6.83
N ILE A 72 -5.55 7.62 -6.10
CA ILE A 72 -5.34 7.42 -4.66
C ILE A 72 -5.82 8.59 -3.79
N GLY A 73 -6.42 9.63 -4.41
CA GLY A 73 -7.10 10.72 -3.72
C GLY A 73 -6.16 11.73 -3.06
N ILE A 74 -4.98 11.95 -3.62
CA ILE A 74 -4.03 12.94 -3.13
C ILE A 74 -3.58 13.88 -4.25
N ASP A 75 -2.81 14.90 -3.92
CA ASP A 75 -2.16 15.79 -4.88
C ASP A 75 -0.95 15.13 -5.57
N ASP A 76 -0.58 15.65 -6.73
CA ASP A 76 0.52 15.18 -7.56
C ASP A 76 1.86 15.85 -7.24
N PHE A 77 1.98 16.57 -6.11
CA PHE A 77 3.18 17.36 -5.83
C PHE A 77 4.44 16.50 -5.92
N GLN A 78 4.44 15.30 -5.35
CA GLN A 78 5.61 14.42 -5.41
C GLN A 78 5.69 13.63 -6.71
N SER A 79 4.57 13.12 -7.23
CA SER A 79 4.56 12.32 -8.45
C SER A 79 4.85 13.12 -9.73
N SER A 80 4.51 14.41 -9.79
CA SER A 80 4.84 15.31 -10.91
C SER A 80 6.35 15.44 -11.19
N ARG A 81 7.19 15.01 -10.23
CA ARG A 81 8.65 14.98 -10.34
C ARG A 81 9.19 13.59 -10.71
N SER A 82 8.34 12.57 -10.80
CA SER A 82 8.73 11.25 -11.32
C SER A 82 8.63 11.24 -12.85
N PRO A 83 9.42 10.38 -13.54
CA PRO A 83 9.37 10.30 -15.00
C PRO A 83 8.01 9.92 -15.59
N ASP A 84 7.18 9.22 -14.81
CA ASP A 84 5.88 8.71 -15.22
C ASP A 84 4.70 9.46 -14.60
N GLY A 85 4.94 10.43 -13.71
CA GLY A 85 3.87 11.17 -13.04
C GLY A 85 3.08 10.37 -12.00
N THR A 86 3.57 9.19 -11.58
CA THR A 86 2.80 8.25 -10.75
C THR A 86 3.41 7.96 -9.38
N TYR A 87 2.57 7.41 -8.50
CA TYR A 87 2.93 6.77 -7.24
C TYR A 87 2.90 5.25 -7.38
N VAL A 88 3.88 4.58 -6.80
CA VAL A 88 3.96 3.12 -6.82
C VAL A 88 3.30 2.52 -5.57
N THR A 89 2.50 1.48 -5.75
CA THR A 89 1.90 0.72 -4.64
C THR A 89 2.97 0.18 -3.72
N GLN A 90 2.97 0.65 -2.48
CA GLN A 90 3.95 0.25 -1.46
C GLN A 90 3.55 -1.09 -0.81
N GLY A 91 4.55 -1.94 -0.55
CA GLY A 91 4.33 -3.17 0.22
C GLY A 91 3.87 -2.87 1.65
N LEU A 92 2.95 -3.68 2.17
CA LEU A 92 2.34 -3.49 3.49
C LEU A 92 2.98 -4.28 4.63
N LYS A 93 3.92 -5.18 4.34
CA LYS A 93 4.55 -6.00 5.38
C LYS A 93 5.52 -5.18 6.24
N GLY A 94 5.47 -5.38 7.55
CA GLY A 94 6.32 -4.68 8.51
C GLY A 94 5.92 -3.22 8.74
N LEU A 95 4.68 -2.83 8.41
CA LEU A 95 4.20 -1.46 8.61
C LEU A 95 4.25 -1.03 10.09
N TRP A 96 4.09 -1.98 11.01
CA TRP A 96 4.13 -1.76 12.46
C TRP A 96 5.46 -1.14 12.96
N ILE A 97 6.54 -1.24 12.19
CA ILE A 97 7.85 -0.67 12.55
C ILE A 97 7.89 0.85 12.33
N ARG A 98 7.02 1.39 11.48
CA ARG A 98 7.09 2.81 11.09
C ARG A 98 6.84 3.70 12.31
N LYS A 99 7.79 4.61 12.57
CA LYS A 99 7.75 5.58 13.68
C LYS A 99 7.32 6.99 13.27
N ARG A 100 7.14 7.23 11.97
CA ARG A 100 6.68 8.49 11.37
C ARG A 100 5.35 8.25 10.69
N GLY A 101 4.73 9.31 10.18
CA GLY A 101 3.51 9.22 9.38
C GLY A 101 3.63 8.25 8.18
N PHE A 102 2.46 7.89 7.67
CA PHE A 102 2.24 7.06 6.49
C PHE A 102 2.17 7.94 5.25
N TYR A 103 2.24 7.29 4.07
CA TYR A 103 2.56 7.90 2.78
C TYR A 103 4.01 8.39 2.68
N HIS A 104 4.40 8.82 1.48
CA HIS A 104 5.76 9.22 1.15
C HIS A 104 6.17 10.55 1.83
N ASP A 105 5.20 11.39 2.17
CA ASP A 105 5.38 12.69 2.82
C ASP A 105 4.95 12.70 4.30
N GLY A 106 4.45 11.57 4.82
CA GLY A 106 4.00 11.46 6.19
C GLY A 106 2.67 12.16 6.50
N ARG A 107 1.88 12.54 5.47
CA ARG A 107 0.62 13.30 5.63
C ARG A 107 -0.42 12.63 6.54
N PHE A 108 -0.35 11.31 6.71
CA PHE A 108 -1.24 10.56 7.58
C PHE A 108 -0.50 10.15 8.86
N PRO A 109 -0.82 10.73 10.03
CA PRO A 109 -0.12 10.42 11.27
C PRO A 109 -0.25 8.96 11.70
N THR A 110 -1.38 8.32 11.40
CA THR A 110 -1.68 6.94 11.83
C THR A 110 -2.22 6.06 10.69
N LEU A 111 -2.18 4.73 10.88
CA LEU A 111 -2.88 3.80 9.97
C LEU A 111 -4.39 4.09 9.92
N ARG A 112 -4.95 4.55 11.04
CA ARG A 112 -6.36 4.92 11.14
C ARG A 112 -6.69 6.06 10.18
N ASP A 113 -5.80 7.03 10.03
CA ASP A 113 -5.97 8.15 9.11
C ASP A 113 -5.91 7.70 7.65
N VAL A 114 -5.02 6.75 7.31
CA VAL A 114 -4.96 6.14 5.97
C VAL A 114 -6.26 5.40 5.64
N VAL A 115 -6.76 4.59 6.58
CA VAL A 115 -8.03 3.86 6.39
C VAL A 115 -9.20 4.84 6.26
N SER A 116 -9.25 5.88 7.08
CA SER A 116 -10.28 6.93 7.01
C SER A 116 -10.23 7.70 5.69
N HIS A 117 -9.03 7.99 5.17
CA HIS A 117 -8.83 8.61 3.87
C HIS A 117 -9.51 7.79 2.76
N TYR A 118 -9.15 6.51 2.62
CA TYR A 118 -9.75 5.65 1.59
C TYR A 118 -11.24 5.41 1.81
N ASN A 119 -11.69 5.30 3.06
CA ASN A 119 -13.11 5.17 3.38
C ASN A 119 -13.92 6.37 2.85
N SER A 120 -13.43 7.59 3.07
CA SER A 120 -14.06 8.81 2.57
C SER A 120 -13.94 8.92 1.06
N PHE A 121 -12.71 8.82 0.54
CA PHE A 121 -12.39 9.03 -0.86
C PHE A 121 -13.08 8.03 -1.80
N LYS A 122 -13.13 6.75 -1.42
CA LYS A 122 -13.80 5.69 -2.20
C LYS A 122 -15.25 5.44 -1.76
N GLN A 123 -15.77 6.23 -0.81
CA GLN A 123 -17.15 6.12 -0.29
C GLN A 123 -17.51 4.69 0.16
N LEU A 124 -16.62 4.06 0.92
CA LEU A 124 -16.71 2.65 1.29
C LEU A 124 -17.75 2.35 2.38
N ASN A 125 -18.24 3.41 3.06
CA ASN A 125 -19.24 3.33 4.14
C ASN A 125 -18.85 2.29 5.21
N LEU A 126 -17.57 2.32 5.62
CA LEU A 126 -17.06 1.48 6.70
C LEU A 126 -17.49 2.03 8.06
N ALA A 127 -18.03 1.15 8.89
CA ALA A 127 -18.30 1.43 10.30
C ALA A 127 -16.99 1.66 11.08
N GLU A 128 -17.09 2.28 12.25
CA GLU A 128 -15.91 2.52 13.10
C GLU A 128 -15.19 1.24 13.49
N THR A 129 -15.94 0.17 13.77
CA THR A 129 -15.39 -1.16 14.08
C THR A 129 -14.67 -1.79 12.89
N GLU A 130 -15.22 -1.69 11.68
CA GLU A 130 -14.58 -2.19 10.46
C GLU A 130 -13.25 -1.49 10.17
N LYS A 131 -13.18 -0.18 10.42
CA LYS A 131 -11.94 0.59 10.29
C LYS A 131 -10.90 0.18 11.33
N THR A 132 -11.32 -0.13 12.55
CA THR A 132 -10.43 -0.69 13.59
C THR A 132 -9.92 -2.07 13.19
N ASP A 133 -10.79 -2.97 12.76
CA ASP A 133 -10.41 -4.32 12.32
C ASP A 133 -9.39 -4.26 11.16
N LEU A 134 -9.57 -3.36 10.19
CA LEU A 134 -8.58 -3.12 9.12
C LEU A 134 -7.22 -2.66 9.66
N VAL A 135 -7.20 -1.77 10.65
CA VAL A 135 -5.94 -1.32 11.27
C VAL A 135 -5.23 -2.47 11.96
N GLU A 136 -5.96 -3.34 12.69
CA GLU A 136 -5.37 -4.52 13.33
C GLU A 136 -4.83 -5.51 12.30
N TYR A 137 -5.53 -5.69 11.18
CA TYR A 137 -5.00 -6.48 10.06
C TYR A 137 -3.70 -5.89 9.51
N LEU A 138 -3.64 -4.58 9.25
CA LEU A 138 -2.43 -3.92 8.73
C LEU A 138 -1.24 -3.99 9.69
N LYS A 139 -1.48 -3.98 11.01
CA LYS A 139 -0.43 -4.19 12.02
C LYS A 139 0.11 -5.63 12.02
N SER A 140 -0.73 -6.60 11.67
CA SER A 140 -0.38 -8.02 11.64
C SER A 140 0.55 -8.41 10.46
N LEU A 141 0.70 -7.54 9.46
CA LEU A 141 1.50 -7.77 8.24
C LEU A 141 2.99 -7.44 8.43
#